data_AF-A0A812IGM9-F1
#
_entry.id   AF-A0A812IGM9-F1
#
_cell.length_a   1.000
_cell.length_b   1.000
_cell.length_c   1.000
_cell.angle_alpha   90.00
_cell.angle_beta   90.00
_cell.angle_gamma   90.00
#
_symmetry.space_group_name_H-M   'P 1'
#
loop_
_entity.id
_entity.type
_entity.pdbx_description
1 polymer ?
#
loop_
_entity_poly.entity_id
_entity_poly.type
_entity_poly.pdbx_seq_one_letter_code
_entity_poly.pdbx_strand_id
1 'polypeptide(L)'
;MKKAGATKADIAGIGITNQRETTVAWDKNTGEPLCRAIVWLDLRTSDTAAQLEAKGGKDRFRKKTGLPISTYFSAVKMKWMLDNVPEVRKAADEGRCCFGTIESWIIYKLTGGPNGGVHVTDVSNASRYMLMNINTCAWDETVCRELGIPTAALPSIRSNSEVYGKVSSVPALEGLAISGALGDQHAALLGHGCLDVGTSKNTYGTGCFMLLNTGADAVPSKHGLLTTIGYQLGPEEKVSYALEGSVACAGRVVQWLRDNLGVISSSKDVETLAGKVEDTGGLTLVPAFSGLFAPHWRDDARAVAVGMTLFTSKEHMCRAALESTAFQAVDIMEAMKQDTGLRILDMRVDGGMTVNNLLMQMQADVLGMNVLRSKLAEATALGAALAAGLSVGFYEKKEVVKDMVEKAGGYEVFKASTTPAARRKMMQRWKDAVERSFDLAKFDPQRPEQAKPAVLKKPKFVKVSSIKPEQKGLNLQLKVVKLPEEVSNDGYHDVVCGDDSGVVTCHLTPQQFLPCEAGTCIRVQNARVKMKGGYIRVEVDKWGKVSQGEPSTEIPEVNLQNDVSAVEYELRG
;
A
#
# COMPACT_ATOMS: atom_id res chain seq x y z
N MET A 1 -19.15 -2.83 17.97
CA MET A 1 -19.99 -3.07 19.16
C MET A 1 -20.94 -1.90 19.43
N LYS A 2 -20.54 -0.80 20.10
CA LYS A 2 -21.45 0.32 20.47
C LYS A 2 -22.34 0.86 19.33
N LYS A 3 -21.76 1.14 18.14
CA LYS A 3 -22.52 1.63 16.96
C LYS A 3 -23.60 0.64 16.48
N ALA A 4 -23.37 -0.65 16.68
CA ALA A 4 -24.29 -1.72 16.27
C ALA A 4 -25.26 -2.13 17.38
N GLY A 5 -25.20 -1.51 18.57
CA GLY A 5 -25.98 -1.96 19.73
C GLY A 5 -25.61 -3.36 20.23
N ALA A 6 -24.44 -3.88 19.85
CA ALA A 6 -23.99 -5.24 20.14
C ALA A 6 -22.98 -5.29 21.29
N THR A 7 -22.96 -6.43 21.98
CA THR A 7 -22.06 -6.80 23.07
C THR A 7 -21.00 -7.81 22.60
N LYS A 8 -20.07 -8.18 23.49
CA LYS A 8 -19.08 -9.24 23.22
C LYS A 8 -19.74 -10.59 22.95
N ALA A 9 -20.88 -10.88 23.60
CA ALA A 9 -21.61 -12.14 23.44
C ALA A 9 -22.21 -12.32 22.04
N ASP A 10 -22.40 -11.22 21.30
CA ASP A 10 -22.91 -11.24 19.93
C ASP A 10 -21.83 -11.53 18.89
N ILE A 11 -20.56 -11.67 19.29
CA ILE A 11 -19.43 -11.92 18.40
C ILE A 11 -19.02 -13.40 18.48
N ALA A 12 -19.27 -14.16 17.42
CA ALA A 12 -18.90 -15.57 17.33
C ALA A 12 -17.39 -15.79 17.07
N GLY A 13 -16.76 -14.92 16.29
CA GLY A 13 -15.34 -15.02 15.92
C GLY A 13 -14.82 -13.77 15.24
N ILE A 14 -13.50 -13.64 15.12
CA ILE A 14 -12.81 -12.50 14.52
C ILE A 14 -12.07 -12.98 13.26
N GLY A 15 -12.42 -12.37 12.12
CA GLY A 15 -11.71 -12.50 10.86
C GLY A 15 -10.79 -11.31 10.61
N ILE A 16 -9.58 -11.56 10.13
CA ILE A 16 -8.59 -10.54 9.79
C ILE A 16 -8.35 -10.55 8.28
N THR A 17 -8.28 -9.36 7.70
CA THR A 17 -7.77 -9.18 6.35
C THR A 17 -6.96 -7.90 6.26
N ASN A 18 -6.04 -7.84 5.30
CA ASN A 18 -4.96 -6.88 5.31
C ASN A 18 -4.46 -6.59 3.90
N GLN A 19 -3.85 -5.40 3.74
CA GLN A 19 -2.96 -5.16 2.60
C GLN A 19 -1.86 -6.24 2.60
N ARG A 20 -1.71 -6.91 1.46
CA ARG A 20 -0.71 -7.96 1.25
C ARG A 20 0.68 -7.36 1.06
N GLU A 21 1.70 -8.22 1.11
CA GLU A 21 3.14 -7.96 0.91
C GLU A 21 3.82 -6.97 1.89
N THR A 22 3.10 -6.00 2.45
CA THR A 22 3.61 -5.04 3.44
C THR A 22 4.25 -5.80 4.59
N THR A 23 5.53 -5.55 4.82
CA THR A 23 6.37 -6.35 5.73
C THR A 23 6.67 -5.58 7.00
N VAL A 24 6.55 -6.26 8.14
CA VAL A 24 6.90 -5.78 9.48
C VAL A 24 8.02 -6.67 10.04
N ALA A 25 9.00 -6.04 10.70
CA ALA A 25 10.01 -6.70 11.51
C ALA A 25 9.86 -6.23 12.95
N TRP A 26 9.80 -7.17 13.90
CA TRP A 26 9.70 -6.85 15.32
C TRP A 26 10.57 -7.78 16.17
N ASP A 27 10.81 -7.35 17.40
CA ASP A 27 11.49 -8.14 18.41
C ASP A 27 10.47 -8.97 19.19
N LYS A 28 10.63 -10.29 19.20
CA LYS A 28 9.68 -11.20 19.88
C LYS A 28 9.69 -11.08 21.39
N ASN A 29 10.77 -10.58 21.99
CA ASN A 29 10.90 -10.45 23.44
C ASN A 29 10.25 -9.17 23.96
N THR A 30 10.33 -8.07 23.20
CA THR A 30 9.76 -6.77 23.59
C THR A 30 8.41 -6.50 22.93
N GLY A 31 8.15 -7.12 21.77
CA GLY A 31 6.97 -6.85 20.95
C GLY A 31 7.00 -5.50 20.23
N GLU A 32 8.17 -4.84 20.20
CA GLU A 32 8.37 -3.55 19.54
C GLU A 32 8.84 -3.72 18.08
N PRO A 33 8.36 -2.88 17.16
CA PRO A 33 8.83 -2.88 15.78
C PRO A 33 10.30 -2.43 15.72
N LEU A 34 11.12 -3.16 14.97
CA LEU A 34 12.54 -2.86 14.76
C LEU A 34 12.76 -1.74 13.73
N CYS A 35 11.78 -1.54 12.86
CA CYS A 35 11.70 -0.41 11.95
C CYS A 35 10.24 -0.16 11.53
N ARG A 36 10.02 0.91 10.75
CA ARG A 36 8.71 1.10 10.09
C ARG A 36 8.42 -0.04 9.12
N ALA A 37 7.15 -0.38 8.98
CA ALA A 37 6.70 -1.31 7.96
C ALA A 37 7.07 -0.79 6.55
N ILE A 38 7.55 -1.68 5.69
CA ILE A 38 7.82 -1.36 4.29
C ILE A 38 6.59 -1.81 3.49
N VAL A 39 5.88 -0.84 2.92
CA VAL A 39 4.62 -1.08 2.21
C VAL A 39 4.84 -1.72 0.84
N TRP A 40 3.83 -2.42 0.33
CA TRP A 40 3.89 -3.11 -0.96
C TRP A 40 4.21 -2.22 -2.16
N LEU A 41 3.84 -0.93 -2.10
CA LEU A 41 4.16 0.09 -3.11
C LEU A 41 5.61 0.62 -3.06
N ASP A 42 6.38 0.25 -2.03
CA ASP A 42 7.69 0.83 -1.79
C ASP A 42 8.74 0.32 -2.80
N LEU A 43 9.40 1.24 -3.49
CA LEU A 43 10.38 0.95 -4.54
C LEU A 43 11.84 0.98 -4.04
N ARG A 44 12.10 1.20 -2.74
CA ARG A 44 13.48 1.27 -2.20
C ARG A 44 14.28 -0.01 -2.42
N THR A 45 13.58 -1.12 -2.64
CA THR A 45 14.15 -2.45 -2.81
C THR A 45 14.53 -2.75 -4.26
N SER A 46 14.50 -1.76 -5.16
CA SER A 46 14.83 -1.92 -6.59
C SER A 46 16.24 -2.50 -6.78
N ASP A 47 17.24 -1.96 -6.09
CA ASP A 47 18.61 -2.47 -6.18
C ASP A 47 18.74 -3.89 -5.61
N THR A 48 18.02 -4.17 -4.51
CA THR A 48 17.96 -5.52 -3.93
C THR A 48 17.33 -6.51 -4.91
N ALA A 49 16.24 -6.14 -5.60
CA ALA A 49 15.62 -6.96 -6.62
C ALA A 49 16.58 -7.21 -7.78
N ALA A 50 17.21 -6.16 -8.34
CA ALA A 50 18.17 -6.28 -9.43
C ALA A 50 19.36 -7.20 -9.08
N GLN A 51 19.89 -7.11 -7.86
CA GLN A 51 20.95 -8.00 -7.38
C GLN A 51 20.51 -9.46 -7.28
N LEU A 52 19.25 -9.71 -6.92
CA LEU A 52 18.69 -11.07 -6.89
C LEU A 52 18.43 -11.60 -8.29
N GLU A 53 17.98 -10.76 -9.21
CA GLU A 53 17.76 -11.10 -10.62
C GLU A 53 19.06 -11.43 -11.34
N ALA A 54 20.15 -10.71 -11.04
CA ALA A 54 21.48 -11.02 -11.58
C ALA A 54 21.95 -12.45 -11.25
N LYS A 55 21.38 -13.08 -10.21
CA LYS A 55 21.70 -14.44 -9.75
C LYS A 55 20.69 -15.48 -10.23
N GLY A 56 20.46 -15.56 -11.54
CA GLY A 56 19.64 -16.62 -12.16
C GLY A 56 18.31 -16.16 -12.77
N GLY A 57 18.11 -14.84 -12.90
CA GLY A 57 16.98 -14.24 -13.61
C GLY A 57 15.75 -13.99 -12.73
N LYS A 58 14.84 -13.17 -13.27
CA LYS A 58 13.61 -12.72 -12.62
C LYS A 58 12.69 -13.85 -12.17
N ASP A 59 12.61 -14.94 -12.92
CA ASP A 59 11.68 -16.05 -12.64
C ASP A 59 12.30 -17.22 -11.87
N ARG A 60 13.53 -17.10 -11.36
CA ARG A 60 14.27 -18.23 -10.75
C ARG A 60 13.53 -18.94 -9.61
N PHE A 61 12.68 -18.23 -8.88
CA PHE A 61 11.86 -18.80 -7.79
C PHE A 61 10.43 -19.13 -8.20
N ARG A 62 9.98 -18.70 -9.38
CA ARG A 62 8.58 -18.74 -9.79
C ARG A 62 7.99 -20.14 -9.83
N LYS A 63 8.79 -21.15 -10.18
CA LYS A 63 8.34 -22.56 -10.16
C LYS A 63 7.91 -23.02 -8.76
N LYS A 64 8.53 -22.47 -7.72
CA LYS A 64 8.24 -22.81 -6.31
C LYS A 64 7.18 -21.89 -5.73
N THR A 65 7.31 -20.59 -5.98
CA THR A 65 6.53 -19.57 -5.29
C THR A 65 5.32 -19.08 -6.07
N GLY A 66 5.26 -19.34 -7.39
CA GLY A 66 4.31 -18.73 -8.31
C GLY A 66 4.61 -17.26 -8.66
N LEU A 67 5.67 -16.68 -8.07
CA LEU A 67 5.98 -15.25 -8.15
C LEU A 67 7.34 -14.98 -8.81
N PRO A 68 7.46 -13.91 -9.62
CA PRO A 68 8.76 -13.39 -10.05
C PRO A 68 9.46 -12.64 -8.91
N ILE A 69 10.76 -12.40 -9.06
CA ILE A 69 11.47 -11.39 -8.26
C ILE A 69 10.92 -10.03 -8.63
N SER A 70 10.57 -9.25 -7.61
CA SER A 70 10.01 -7.91 -7.76
C SER A 70 10.12 -7.17 -6.42
N THR A 71 10.19 -5.84 -6.49
CA THR A 71 10.05 -4.97 -5.32
C THR A 71 8.72 -5.14 -4.61
N TYR A 72 7.74 -5.77 -5.26
CA TYR A 72 6.38 -5.97 -4.75
C TYR A 72 6.33 -6.93 -3.55
N PHE A 73 7.07 -8.05 -3.54
CA PHE A 73 6.90 -9.14 -2.57
C PHE A 73 7.71 -8.98 -1.28
N SER A 74 7.26 -9.64 -0.20
CA SER A 74 7.80 -9.44 1.16
C SER A 74 9.27 -9.83 1.31
N ALA A 75 9.70 -10.93 0.69
CA ALA A 75 11.07 -11.43 0.79
C ALA A 75 12.13 -10.38 0.43
N VAL A 76 11.90 -9.60 -0.64
CA VAL A 76 12.86 -8.58 -1.07
C VAL A 76 12.95 -7.46 -0.03
N LYS A 77 11.83 -7.14 0.64
CA LYS A 77 11.79 -6.18 1.76
C LYS A 77 12.49 -6.73 3.00
N MET A 78 12.26 -8.00 3.35
CA MET A 78 12.95 -8.67 4.47
C MET A 78 14.45 -8.66 4.27
N LYS A 79 14.92 -9.04 3.08
CA LYS A 79 16.34 -8.99 2.72
C LYS A 79 16.89 -7.57 2.84
N TRP A 80 16.19 -6.57 2.30
CA TRP A 80 16.61 -5.18 2.43
C TRP A 80 16.72 -4.74 3.90
N MET A 81 15.75 -5.10 4.75
CA MET A 81 15.78 -4.77 6.18
C MET A 81 16.99 -5.43 6.88
N LEU A 82 17.25 -6.71 6.60
CA LEU A 82 18.40 -7.44 7.13
C LEU A 82 19.74 -6.83 6.71
N ASP A 83 19.81 -6.25 5.52
CA ASP A 83 21.04 -5.69 4.97
C ASP A 83 21.24 -4.21 5.34
N ASN A 84 20.17 -3.47 5.64
CA ASN A 84 20.22 -2.00 5.78
C ASN A 84 19.75 -1.45 7.13
N VAL A 85 19.09 -2.26 7.96
CA VAL A 85 18.60 -1.85 9.29
C VAL A 85 19.39 -2.61 10.37
N PRO A 86 20.37 -1.95 11.03
CA PRO A 86 21.23 -2.61 12.02
C PRO A 86 20.46 -3.31 13.16
N GLU A 87 19.34 -2.74 13.59
CA GLU A 87 18.47 -3.28 14.64
C GLU A 87 17.83 -4.61 14.20
N VAL A 88 17.42 -4.69 12.93
CA VAL A 88 16.87 -5.92 12.34
C VAL A 88 17.94 -6.99 12.22
N ARG A 89 19.14 -6.62 11.72
CA ARG A 89 20.29 -7.53 11.66
C ARG A 89 20.62 -8.10 13.03
N LYS A 90 20.82 -7.22 14.02
CA LYS A 90 21.16 -7.62 15.39
C LYS A 90 20.11 -8.55 16.00
N ALA A 91 18.82 -8.21 15.86
CA ALA A 91 17.75 -9.07 16.38
C ALA A 91 17.70 -10.43 15.66
N ALA A 92 17.99 -10.48 14.36
CA ALA A 92 18.03 -11.74 13.60
C ALA A 92 19.21 -12.62 14.04
N ASP A 93 20.39 -12.05 14.21
CA ASP A 93 21.60 -12.76 14.65
C ASP A 93 21.44 -13.30 16.09
N GLU A 94 20.71 -12.58 16.95
CA GLU A 94 20.36 -13.01 18.31
C GLU A 94 19.12 -13.94 18.38
N GLY A 95 18.52 -14.28 17.23
CA GLY A 95 17.35 -15.16 17.17
C GLY A 95 16.06 -14.58 17.78
N ARG A 96 15.98 -13.26 17.93
CA ARG A 96 14.84 -12.53 18.51
C ARG A 96 13.94 -11.87 17.45
N CYS A 97 14.40 -11.76 16.21
CA CYS A 97 13.63 -11.16 15.13
C CYS A 97 12.45 -12.05 14.70
N CYS A 98 11.29 -11.43 14.56
CA CYS A 98 10.14 -11.97 13.85
C CYS A 98 9.83 -11.08 12.64
N PHE A 99 9.54 -11.73 11.51
CA PHE A 99 8.97 -11.13 10.33
C PHE A 99 7.51 -11.51 10.18
N GLY A 100 6.75 -10.67 9.50
CA GLY A 100 5.38 -10.99 9.13
C GLY A 100 4.77 -9.92 8.24
N THR A 101 3.72 -10.31 7.53
CA THR A 101 2.76 -9.39 6.92
C THR A 101 1.79 -8.87 7.98
N ILE A 102 0.93 -7.94 7.58
CA ILE A 102 0.11 -7.16 8.51
C ILE A 102 -0.85 -8.02 9.35
N GLU A 103 -1.42 -9.10 8.81
CA GLU A 103 -2.23 -10.03 9.59
C GLU A 103 -1.42 -10.72 10.68
N SER A 104 -0.20 -11.15 10.38
CA SER A 104 0.67 -11.83 11.34
C SER A 104 1.01 -10.91 12.51
N TRP A 105 1.31 -9.64 12.20
CA TRP A 105 1.53 -8.60 13.19
C TRP A 105 0.28 -8.33 14.06
N ILE A 106 -0.90 -8.22 13.44
CA ILE A 106 -2.16 -7.98 14.16
C ILE A 106 -2.49 -9.17 15.06
N ILE A 107 -2.39 -10.41 14.56
CA ILE A 107 -2.63 -11.63 15.33
C ILE A 107 -1.68 -11.68 16.53
N TYR A 108 -0.38 -11.49 16.29
CA TYR A 108 0.63 -11.47 17.35
C TYR A 108 0.29 -10.45 18.45
N LYS A 109 -0.05 -9.21 18.08
CA LYS A 109 -0.38 -8.17 19.07
C LYS A 109 -1.70 -8.44 19.80
N LEU A 110 -2.73 -8.93 19.11
CA LEU A 110 -4.03 -9.21 19.73
C LEU A 110 -4.00 -10.41 20.69
N THR A 111 -3.15 -11.39 20.43
CA THR A 111 -3.04 -12.62 21.22
C THR A 111 -2.06 -12.53 22.39
N GLY A 112 -1.37 -11.39 22.57
CA GLY A 112 -0.57 -11.11 23.78
C GLY A 112 0.81 -10.50 23.52
N GLY A 113 1.24 -10.42 22.26
CA GLY A 113 2.54 -9.89 21.87
C GLY A 113 3.69 -10.61 22.58
N PRO A 114 4.57 -9.91 23.31
CA PRO A 114 5.68 -10.56 24.04
C PRO A 114 5.19 -11.50 25.16
N ASN A 115 3.92 -11.41 25.57
CA ASN A 115 3.31 -12.20 26.63
C ASN A 115 2.48 -13.38 26.07
N GLY A 116 3.04 -14.13 25.11
CA GLY A 116 2.38 -15.30 24.53
C GLY A 116 1.62 -15.05 23.22
N GLY A 117 1.98 -13.99 22.49
CA GLY A 117 1.46 -13.70 21.17
C GLY A 117 1.74 -14.81 20.16
N VAL A 118 0.71 -15.21 19.41
CA VAL A 118 0.76 -16.25 18.40
C VAL A 118 1.36 -15.69 17.11
N HIS A 119 2.50 -16.25 16.67
CA HIS A 119 3.19 -15.84 15.44
C HIS A 119 2.82 -16.77 14.28
N VAL A 120 1.74 -16.43 13.58
CA VAL A 120 1.18 -17.20 12.46
C VAL A 120 0.88 -16.31 11.25
N THR A 121 0.73 -16.92 10.09
CA THR A 121 0.22 -16.33 8.84
C THR A 121 -0.68 -17.35 8.17
N ASP A 122 -1.64 -16.92 7.36
CA ASP A 122 -2.44 -17.83 6.55
C ASP A 122 -1.76 -18.16 5.21
N VAL A 123 -2.14 -19.27 4.57
CA VAL A 123 -1.59 -19.71 3.28
C VAL A 123 -1.74 -18.67 2.16
N SER A 124 -2.79 -17.83 2.18
CA SER A 124 -3.00 -16.81 1.15
C SER A 124 -1.99 -15.67 1.31
N ASN A 125 -1.76 -15.17 2.54
CA ASN A 125 -0.71 -14.17 2.82
C ASN A 125 0.69 -14.77 2.62
N ALA A 126 0.96 -15.99 3.10
CA ALA A 126 2.24 -16.67 2.95
C ALA A 126 2.65 -16.85 1.48
N SER A 127 1.67 -17.10 0.59
CA SER A 127 1.90 -17.18 -0.86
C SER A 127 2.45 -15.89 -1.47
N ARG A 128 2.39 -14.77 -0.74
CA ARG A 128 2.84 -13.44 -1.18
C ARG A 128 4.24 -13.07 -0.70
N TYR A 129 4.85 -13.94 0.10
CA TYR A 129 6.17 -13.66 0.65
C TYR A 129 7.27 -13.86 -0.39
N MET A 130 7.04 -14.65 -1.45
CA MET A 130 8.08 -15.20 -2.32
C MET A 130 9.03 -16.18 -1.57
N LEU A 131 8.58 -16.75 -0.45
CA LEU A 131 9.33 -17.74 0.35
C LEU A 131 8.60 -19.08 0.47
N MET A 132 7.28 -19.10 0.32
CA MET A 132 6.49 -20.32 0.42
C MET A 132 6.58 -21.12 -0.88
N ASN A 133 6.77 -22.43 -0.79
CA ASN A 133 6.48 -23.33 -1.90
C ASN A 133 4.97 -23.53 -1.96
N ILE A 134 4.33 -23.03 -3.03
CA ILE A 134 2.86 -23.02 -3.13
C ILE A 134 2.26 -24.42 -3.26
N ASN A 135 3.04 -25.43 -3.66
CA ASN A 135 2.56 -26.80 -3.78
C ASN A 135 2.57 -27.55 -2.45
N THR A 136 3.50 -27.22 -1.55
CA THR A 136 3.61 -27.86 -0.23
C THR A 136 3.04 -27.01 0.90
N CYS A 137 2.69 -25.74 0.62
CA CYS A 137 2.25 -24.75 1.58
C CYS A 137 3.19 -24.58 2.78
N ALA A 138 4.49 -24.74 2.55
CA ALA A 138 5.54 -24.64 3.55
C ALA A 138 6.62 -23.64 3.11
N TRP A 139 7.35 -23.06 4.07
CA TRP A 139 8.52 -22.25 3.76
C TRP A 139 9.57 -23.08 3.01
N ASP A 140 10.01 -22.59 1.86
CA ASP A 140 11.05 -23.24 1.07
C ASP A 140 12.43 -22.87 1.63
N GLU A 141 13.03 -23.79 2.38
CA GLU A 141 14.32 -23.55 3.05
C GLU A 141 15.43 -23.15 2.09
N THR A 142 15.43 -23.65 0.85
CA THR A 142 16.43 -23.24 -0.15
C THR A 142 16.25 -21.79 -0.57
N VAL A 143 15.02 -21.34 -0.81
CA VAL A 143 14.73 -19.92 -1.13
C VAL A 143 15.07 -19.02 0.06
N CYS A 144 14.68 -19.41 1.29
CA CYS A 144 15.02 -18.68 2.51
C CYS A 144 16.54 -18.53 2.68
N ARG A 145 17.31 -19.62 2.52
CA ARG A 145 18.77 -19.64 2.62
C ARG A 145 19.44 -18.75 1.58
N GLU A 146 19.01 -18.81 0.33
CA GLU A 146 19.54 -17.97 -0.75
C GLU A 146 19.30 -16.46 -0.50
N LEU A 147 18.21 -16.12 0.17
CA LEU A 147 17.86 -14.74 0.51
C LEU A 147 18.43 -14.30 1.85
N GLY A 148 19.06 -15.20 2.61
CA GLY A 148 19.60 -14.93 3.94
C GLY A 148 18.53 -14.69 5.00
N ILE A 149 17.33 -15.24 4.82
CA ILE A 149 16.18 -15.07 5.72
C ILE A 149 16.09 -16.29 6.64
N PRO A 150 16.27 -16.14 7.98
CA PRO A 150 16.14 -17.25 8.91
C PRO A 150 14.70 -17.75 8.97
N THR A 151 14.47 -19.05 8.75
CA THR A 151 13.13 -19.65 8.85
C THR A 151 12.53 -19.54 10.25
N ALA A 152 13.38 -19.52 11.29
CA ALA A 152 12.97 -19.28 12.68
C ALA A 152 12.38 -17.88 12.94
N ALA A 153 12.63 -16.92 12.04
CA ALA A 153 12.03 -15.59 12.10
C ALA A 153 10.68 -15.51 11.36
N LEU A 154 10.27 -16.57 10.66
CA LEU A 154 9.02 -16.59 9.88
C LEU A 154 7.85 -17.16 10.70
N PRO A 155 6.62 -16.68 10.47
CA PRO A 155 5.44 -17.20 11.15
C PRO A 155 5.13 -18.64 10.73
N SER A 156 4.45 -19.39 11.60
CA SER A 156 3.87 -20.68 11.19
C SER A 156 2.73 -20.47 10.19
N ILE A 157 2.75 -21.21 9.07
CA ILE A 157 1.72 -21.14 8.04
C ILE A 157 0.50 -21.96 8.49
N ARG A 158 -0.68 -21.39 8.35
CA ARG A 158 -1.99 -21.94 8.75
C ARG A 158 -2.99 -21.82 7.59
N SER A 159 -4.05 -22.60 7.64
CA SER A 159 -5.20 -22.45 6.74
C SER A 159 -5.88 -21.08 6.95
N ASN A 160 -6.74 -20.67 6.03
CA ASN A 160 -7.44 -19.39 6.12
C ASN A 160 -8.59 -19.39 7.14
N SER A 161 -9.04 -20.56 7.58
CA SER A 161 -10.21 -20.77 8.42
C SER A 161 -9.90 -21.84 9.47
N GLU A 162 -9.28 -21.41 10.57
CA GLU A 162 -9.02 -22.22 11.77
C GLU A 162 -8.81 -21.30 12.97
N VAL A 163 -9.02 -21.80 14.19
CA VAL A 163 -8.79 -21.01 15.41
C VAL A 163 -7.29 -20.87 15.67
N TYR A 164 -6.73 -19.69 15.39
CA TYR A 164 -5.30 -19.41 15.61
C TYR A 164 -4.97 -19.16 17.08
N GLY A 165 -5.90 -18.53 17.81
CA GLY A 165 -5.72 -18.09 19.18
C GLY A 165 -6.88 -17.23 19.67
N LYS A 166 -6.80 -16.78 20.91
CA LYS A 166 -7.81 -15.89 21.52
C LYS A 166 -7.22 -14.52 21.78
N VAL A 167 -8.04 -13.49 21.65
CA VAL A 167 -7.63 -12.13 22.01
C VAL A 167 -7.36 -12.08 23.53
N SER A 168 -6.22 -11.50 23.91
CA SER A 168 -5.81 -11.31 25.31
C SER A 168 -5.40 -9.86 25.60
N SER A 169 -4.98 -9.08 24.60
CA SER A 169 -4.45 -7.73 24.81
C SER A 169 -5.51 -6.62 24.80
N VAL A 170 -6.76 -6.94 24.44
CA VAL A 170 -7.86 -5.98 24.38
C VAL A 170 -9.00 -6.44 25.30
N PRO A 171 -9.19 -5.82 26.48
CA PRO A 171 -10.17 -6.27 27.48
C PRO A 171 -11.60 -6.43 26.93
N ALA A 172 -12.02 -5.51 26.04
CA ALA A 172 -13.35 -5.56 25.43
C ALA A 172 -13.58 -6.76 24.50
N LEU A 173 -12.51 -7.42 24.03
CA LEU A 173 -12.55 -8.55 23.11
C LEU A 173 -11.94 -9.83 23.73
N GLU A 174 -11.53 -9.76 25.00
CA GLU A 174 -10.82 -10.84 25.66
C GLU A 174 -11.58 -12.18 25.58
N GLY A 175 -10.86 -13.22 25.18
CA GLY A 175 -11.36 -14.58 25.01
C GLY A 175 -12.00 -14.88 23.65
N LEU A 176 -12.28 -13.87 22.81
CA LEU A 176 -12.81 -14.09 21.47
C LEU A 176 -11.77 -14.78 20.58
N ALA A 177 -12.22 -15.77 19.80
CA ALA A 177 -11.37 -16.49 18.86
C ALA A 177 -11.01 -15.62 17.66
N ILE A 178 -9.73 -15.54 17.34
CA ILE A 178 -9.26 -15.11 16.02
C ILE A 178 -9.16 -16.35 15.17
N SER A 179 -10.00 -16.43 14.14
CA SER A 179 -10.28 -17.71 13.50
C SER A 179 -10.44 -17.67 11.98
N GLY A 180 -10.19 -16.50 11.38
CA GLY A 180 -10.10 -16.34 9.93
C GLY A 180 -9.02 -15.32 9.56
N ALA A 181 -8.23 -15.60 8.54
CA ALA A 181 -7.21 -14.67 8.04
C ALA A 181 -7.01 -14.87 6.54
N LEU A 182 -7.08 -13.78 5.77
CA LEU A 182 -6.88 -13.78 4.32
C LEU A 182 -6.26 -12.46 3.85
N GLY A 183 -5.37 -12.50 2.87
CA GLY A 183 -4.94 -11.30 2.15
C GLY A 183 -6.15 -10.58 1.54
N ASP A 184 -6.15 -9.25 1.47
CA ASP A 184 -7.30 -8.45 1.03
C ASP A 184 -7.96 -8.91 -0.28
N GLN A 185 -7.17 -9.16 -1.31
CA GLN A 185 -7.69 -9.60 -2.60
C GLN A 185 -8.23 -11.04 -2.57
N HIS A 186 -7.66 -11.89 -1.72
CA HIS A 186 -8.10 -13.27 -1.47
C HIS A 186 -9.39 -13.30 -0.64
N ALA A 187 -9.49 -12.42 0.35
CA ALA A 187 -10.70 -12.20 1.11
C ALA A 187 -11.83 -11.71 0.18
N ALA A 188 -11.55 -10.76 -0.72
CA ALA A 188 -12.54 -10.34 -1.71
C ALA A 188 -12.95 -11.47 -2.66
N LEU A 189 -12.04 -12.37 -3.06
CA LEU A 189 -12.37 -13.57 -3.83
C LEU A 189 -13.38 -14.45 -3.09
N LEU A 190 -13.14 -14.71 -1.81
CA LEU A 190 -14.06 -15.48 -0.97
C LEU A 190 -15.38 -14.75 -0.71
N GLY A 191 -15.35 -13.44 -0.40
CA GLY A 191 -16.52 -12.62 -0.13
C GLY A 191 -17.43 -12.43 -1.35
N HIS A 192 -16.86 -12.51 -2.56
CA HIS A 192 -17.64 -12.60 -3.79
C HIS A 192 -18.22 -13.98 -4.05
N GLY A 193 -17.83 -15.02 -3.32
CA GLY A 193 -18.35 -16.37 -3.53
C GLY A 193 -17.72 -17.06 -4.71
N CYS A 194 -16.49 -16.71 -5.03
CA CYS A 194 -15.73 -17.39 -6.07
C CYS A 194 -15.20 -18.73 -5.56
N LEU A 195 -16.13 -19.66 -5.32
CA LEU A 195 -15.87 -21.02 -4.82
C LEU A 195 -15.61 -22.02 -5.94
N ASP A 196 -16.25 -21.82 -7.09
CA ASP A 196 -16.16 -22.72 -8.24
C ASP A 196 -15.02 -22.33 -9.18
N VAL A 197 -14.43 -23.33 -9.84
CA VAL A 197 -13.42 -23.11 -10.88
C VAL A 197 -13.99 -22.22 -11.99
N GLY A 198 -13.22 -21.22 -12.41
CA GLY A 198 -13.64 -20.28 -13.46
C GLY A 198 -14.40 -19.06 -12.94
N THR A 199 -14.74 -19.01 -11.65
CA THR A 199 -15.30 -17.80 -11.04
C THR A 199 -14.21 -16.77 -10.79
N SER A 200 -14.50 -15.51 -11.09
CA SER A 200 -13.53 -14.43 -11.03
C SER A 200 -14.10 -13.21 -10.32
N LYS A 201 -13.20 -12.42 -9.74
CA LYS A 201 -13.52 -11.08 -9.27
C LYS A 201 -12.48 -10.07 -9.75
N ASN A 202 -12.87 -8.80 -9.83
CA ASN A 202 -11.97 -7.69 -10.08
C ASN A 202 -12.27 -6.51 -9.14
N THR A 203 -11.27 -6.10 -8.36
CA THR A 203 -11.37 -4.96 -7.45
C THR A 203 -10.88 -3.69 -8.16
N TYR A 204 -11.72 -2.67 -8.30
CA TYR A 204 -11.39 -1.38 -8.91
C TYR A 204 -11.10 -0.32 -7.84
N GLY A 205 -9.83 -0.11 -7.55
CA GLY A 205 -9.34 0.95 -6.68
C GLY A 205 -8.36 1.86 -7.39
N THR A 206 -7.29 2.26 -6.69
CA THR A 206 -6.15 2.99 -7.25
C THR A 206 -5.56 2.26 -8.48
N GLY A 207 -5.44 0.93 -8.39
CA GLY A 207 -5.21 -0.01 -9.49
C GLY A 207 -6.38 -1.00 -9.62
N CYS A 208 -6.24 -2.00 -10.48
CA CYS A 208 -7.17 -3.15 -10.53
C CYS A 208 -6.46 -4.45 -10.18
N PHE A 209 -7.17 -5.31 -9.46
CA PHE A 209 -6.67 -6.64 -9.09
C PHE A 209 -7.74 -7.68 -9.40
N MET A 210 -7.46 -8.48 -10.44
CA MET A 210 -8.32 -9.56 -10.87
C MET A 210 -7.79 -10.88 -10.35
N LEU A 211 -8.66 -11.67 -9.74
CA LEU A 211 -8.37 -13.03 -9.31
C LEU A 211 -9.35 -14.00 -9.97
N LEU A 212 -8.83 -15.11 -10.48
CA LEU A 212 -9.58 -16.22 -11.06
C LEU A 212 -9.32 -17.48 -10.25
N ASN A 213 -10.38 -18.11 -9.74
CA ASN A 213 -10.28 -19.38 -9.03
C ASN A 213 -9.96 -20.51 -10.02
N THR A 214 -8.86 -21.23 -9.78
CA THR A 214 -8.39 -22.37 -10.59
C THR A 214 -8.56 -23.72 -9.87
N GLY A 215 -9.27 -23.75 -8.75
CA GLY A 215 -9.54 -24.95 -7.97
C GLY A 215 -8.27 -25.54 -7.39
N ALA A 216 -8.10 -26.86 -7.47
CA ALA A 216 -6.93 -27.54 -6.93
C ALA A 216 -5.66 -27.38 -7.78
N ASP A 217 -5.76 -26.74 -8.95
CA ASP A 217 -4.65 -26.65 -9.90
C ASP A 217 -3.88 -25.33 -9.76
N ALA A 218 -2.60 -25.45 -9.41
CA ALA A 218 -1.65 -24.34 -9.42
C ALA A 218 -1.20 -24.02 -10.85
N VAL A 219 -2.03 -23.29 -11.62
CA VAL A 219 -1.75 -23.00 -13.03
C VAL A 219 -0.57 -22.03 -13.18
N PRO A 220 0.57 -22.43 -13.77
CA PRO A 220 1.69 -21.53 -14.00
C PRO A 220 1.39 -20.61 -15.20
N SER A 221 1.46 -19.30 -14.98
CA SER A 221 1.22 -18.34 -16.06
C SER A 221 2.33 -18.32 -17.11
N LYS A 222 1.95 -18.32 -18.38
CA LYS A 222 2.81 -18.02 -19.54
C LYS A 222 2.53 -16.63 -20.13
N HIS A 223 1.55 -15.92 -19.58
CA HIS A 223 1.08 -14.61 -20.07
C HIS A 223 1.23 -13.50 -19.01
N GLY A 224 2.24 -13.61 -18.15
CA GLY A 224 2.61 -12.54 -17.22
C GLY A 224 1.73 -12.41 -15.96
N LEU A 225 0.94 -13.41 -15.61
CA LEU A 225 0.12 -13.44 -14.39
C LEU A 225 0.86 -14.09 -13.21
N LEU A 226 0.35 -13.88 -12.01
CA LEU A 226 0.85 -14.53 -10.80
C LEU A 226 0.05 -15.81 -10.52
N THR A 227 0.73 -16.89 -10.16
CA THR A 227 0.10 -18.08 -9.60
C THR A 227 0.12 -17.93 -8.09
N THR A 228 -1.04 -18.01 -7.43
CA THR A 228 -1.16 -17.77 -6.00
C THR A 228 -2.11 -18.78 -5.36
N ILE A 229 -2.07 -18.92 -4.03
CA ILE A 229 -3.16 -19.57 -3.30
C ILE A 229 -4.38 -18.65 -3.36
N GLY A 230 -5.57 -19.20 -3.63
CA GLY A 230 -6.86 -18.53 -3.47
C GLY A 230 -7.29 -18.54 -2.01
N TYR A 231 -7.47 -19.73 -1.43
CA TYR A 231 -7.74 -19.95 -0.01
C TYR A 231 -7.64 -21.44 0.37
N GLN A 232 -7.62 -21.75 1.66
CA GLN A 232 -7.79 -23.07 2.26
C GLN A 232 -8.74 -22.95 3.46
N LEU A 233 -9.97 -23.46 3.34
CA LEU A 233 -11.05 -23.21 4.32
C LEU A 233 -11.10 -24.27 5.44
N GLY A 234 -9.94 -24.61 5.99
CA GLY A 234 -9.77 -25.58 7.08
C GLY A 234 -8.42 -26.29 7.00
N PRO A 235 -7.85 -26.77 8.12
CA PRO A 235 -6.54 -27.44 8.12
C PRO A 235 -6.48 -28.69 7.23
N GLU A 236 -7.57 -29.45 7.20
CA GLU A 236 -7.71 -30.70 6.43
C GLU A 236 -8.34 -30.47 5.04
N GLU A 237 -8.75 -29.24 4.73
CA GLU A 237 -9.37 -28.91 3.46
C GLU A 237 -8.31 -28.74 2.36
N LYS A 238 -8.70 -29.07 1.12
CA LYS A 238 -7.82 -28.85 -0.03
C LYS A 238 -7.61 -27.36 -0.26
N VAL A 239 -6.38 -27.04 -0.65
CA VAL A 239 -6.00 -25.70 -1.09
C VAL A 239 -6.66 -25.40 -2.44
N SER A 240 -7.30 -24.24 -2.52
CA SER A 240 -7.77 -23.64 -3.77
C SER A 240 -6.73 -22.62 -4.24
N TYR A 241 -6.38 -22.65 -5.52
CA TYR A 241 -5.43 -21.76 -6.18
C TYR A 241 -6.17 -20.69 -6.97
N ALA A 242 -5.42 -19.64 -7.33
CA ALA A 242 -5.88 -18.61 -8.23
C ALA A 242 -4.78 -18.12 -9.16
N LEU A 243 -5.20 -17.62 -10.32
CA LEU A 243 -4.39 -16.69 -11.10
C LEU A 243 -4.73 -15.26 -10.67
N GLU A 244 -3.71 -14.42 -10.55
CA GLU A 244 -3.86 -13.01 -10.24
C GLU A 244 -3.19 -12.15 -11.32
N GLY A 245 -3.94 -11.14 -11.78
CA GLY A 245 -3.42 -10.09 -12.65
C GLY A 245 -3.63 -8.72 -12.00
N SER A 246 -2.62 -7.87 -12.09
CA SER A 246 -2.63 -6.54 -11.50
C SER A 246 -2.41 -5.45 -12.55
N VAL A 247 -3.19 -4.39 -12.42
CA VAL A 247 -3.12 -3.18 -13.23
C VAL A 247 -2.74 -2.03 -12.30
N ALA A 248 -1.62 -1.36 -12.60
CA ALA A 248 -1.09 -0.30 -11.73
C ALA A 248 -1.98 0.97 -11.69
N CYS A 249 -2.60 1.31 -12.82
CA CYS A 249 -3.33 2.56 -13.00
C CYS A 249 -4.78 2.29 -13.45
N ALA A 250 -5.68 2.27 -12.46
CA ALA A 250 -7.13 2.34 -12.66
C ALA A 250 -7.60 3.68 -12.10
N GLY A 251 -7.99 3.77 -10.83
CA GLY A 251 -8.45 5.00 -10.18
C GLY A 251 -7.42 6.15 -10.21
N ARG A 252 -6.12 5.84 -10.32
CA ARG A 252 -5.07 6.85 -10.55
C ARG A 252 -5.30 7.68 -11.81
N VAL A 253 -5.90 7.12 -12.87
CA VAL A 253 -6.18 7.89 -14.09
C VAL A 253 -7.20 8.98 -13.82
N VAL A 254 -8.22 8.70 -13.00
CA VAL A 254 -9.23 9.68 -12.58
C VAL A 254 -8.62 10.70 -11.64
N GLN A 255 -7.76 10.28 -10.71
CA GLN A 255 -7.02 11.20 -9.84
C GLN A 255 -6.12 12.14 -10.64
N TRP A 256 -5.43 11.63 -11.66
CA TRP A 256 -4.59 12.44 -12.55
C TRP A 256 -5.39 13.47 -13.34
N LEU A 257 -6.57 13.10 -13.85
CA LEU A 257 -7.49 14.06 -14.50
C LEU A 257 -7.89 15.21 -13.55
N ARG A 258 -8.05 14.92 -12.25
CA ARG A 258 -8.41 15.89 -11.22
C ARG A 258 -7.23 16.75 -10.78
N ASP A 259 -6.18 16.10 -10.28
CA ASP A 259 -5.11 16.74 -9.52
C ASP A 259 -4.05 17.38 -10.43
N ASN A 260 -3.84 16.81 -11.63
CA ASN A 260 -2.78 17.25 -12.53
C ASN A 260 -3.30 18.00 -13.76
N LEU A 261 -4.36 17.51 -14.41
CA LEU A 261 -4.92 18.18 -15.58
C LEU A 261 -6.02 19.20 -15.25
N GLY A 262 -6.61 19.15 -14.05
CA GLY A 262 -7.72 20.03 -13.67
C GLY A 262 -8.97 19.87 -14.56
N VAL A 263 -9.15 18.72 -15.21
CA VAL A 263 -10.29 18.43 -16.11
C VAL A 263 -11.58 18.23 -15.31
N ILE A 264 -11.45 17.66 -14.11
CA ILE A 264 -12.54 17.42 -13.15
C ILE A 264 -12.18 18.01 -11.79
N SER A 265 -13.18 18.38 -10.99
CA SER A 265 -12.98 18.91 -9.63
C SER A 265 -13.09 17.81 -8.58
N SER A 266 -13.89 16.78 -8.85
CA SER A 266 -14.08 15.61 -8.00
C SER A 266 -14.03 14.32 -8.82
N SER A 267 -13.70 13.19 -8.19
CA SER A 267 -13.71 11.88 -8.86
C SER A 267 -15.08 11.48 -9.39
N LYS A 268 -16.18 12.04 -8.86
CA LYS A 268 -17.54 11.76 -9.33
C LYS A 268 -17.84 12.44 -10.66
N ASP A 269 -17.19 13.57 -10.96
CA ASP A 269 -17.47 14.37 -12.16
C ASP A 269 -17.07 13.62 -13.44
N VAL A 270 -16.16 12.64 -13.34
CA VAL A 270 -15.69 11.86 -14.49
C VAL A 270 -16.84 11.13 -15.19
N GLU A 271 -17.79 10.58 -14.43
CA GLU A 271 -18.96 9.89 -14.98
C GLU A 271 -19.89 10.87 -15.70
N THR A 272 -20.19 11.99 -15.03
CA THR A 272 -21.05 13.05 -15.58
C THR A 272 -20.50 13.62 -16.88
N LEU A 273 -19.19 13.87 -16.96
CA LEU A 273 -18.57 14.39 -18.18
C LEU A 273 -18.46 13.32 -19.27
N ALA A 274 -18.03 12.11 -18.93
CA ALA A 274 -17.94 11.01 -19.89
C ALA A 274 -19.31 10.66 -20.50
N GLY A 275 -20.39 10.79 -19.72
CA GLY A 275 -21.76 10.53 -20.16
C GLY A 275 -22.36 11.58 -21.11
N LYS A 276 -21.68 12.72 -21.34
CA LYS A 276 -22.14 13.76 -22.29
C LYS A 276 -21.80 13.47 -23.75
N VAL A 277 -20.94 12.49 -23.99
CA VAL A 277 -20.52 12.04 -25.33
C VAL A 277 -20.86 10.57 -25.49
N GLU A 278 -21.22 10.14 -26.70
CA GLU A 278 -21.63 8.76 -26.97
C GLU A 278 -20.44 7.79 -27.03
N ASP A 279 -19.26 8.28 -27.42
CA ASP A 279 -18.03 7.51 -27.53
C ASP A 279 -16.78 8.37 -27.23
N THR A 280 -15.59 7.84 -27.52
CA THR A 280 -14.31 8.53 -27.32
C THR A 280 -13.88 9.42 -28.48
N GLY A 281 -14.66 9.55 -29.57
CA GLY A 281 -14.30 10.34 -30.74
C GLY A 281 -13.01 9.86 -31.43
N GLY A 282 -12.68 8.57 -31.28
CA GLY A 282 -11.43 7.96 -31.75
C GLY A 282 -10.27 7.99 -30.73
N LEU A 283 -10.39 8.75 -29.64
CA LEU A 283 -9.36 8.86 -28.60
C LEU A 283 -9.15 7.52 -27.87
N THR A 284 -7.91 7.13 -27.66
CA THR A 284 -7.53 6.02 -26.77
C THR A 284 -6.43 6.49 -25.82
N LEU A 285 -6.69 6.35 -24.52
CA LEU A 285 -5.73 6.69 -23.46
C LEU A 285 -5.11 5.41 -22.93
N VAL A 286 -3.79 5.28 -22.96
CA VAL A 286 -3.04 4.21 -22.27
C VAL A 286 -2.43 4.82 -21.01
N PRO A 287 -2.86 4.44 -19.80
CA PRO A 287 -2.47 5.11 -18.55
C PRO A 287 -1.18 4.53 -17.95
N ALA A 288 -0.13 4.35 -18.77
CA ALA A 288 1.16 3.79 -18.38
C ALA A 288 2.07 4.80 -17.63
N PHE A 289 1.54 5.53 -16.63
CA PHE A 289 2.28 6.59 -15.92
C PHE A 289 3.53 6.09 -15.17
N SER A 290 3.63 4.78 -14.93
CA SER A 290 4.76 4.15 -14.24
C SER A 290 5.12 2.82 -14.90
N GLY A 291 4.96 2.75 -16.23
CA GLY A 291 5.02 1.51 -16.98
C GLY A 291 3.69 0.75 -17.00
N LEU A 292 3.69 -0.40 -17.66
CA LEU A 292 2.58 -1.35 -17.71
C LEU A 292 2.92 -2.61 -16.92
N PHE A 293 1.97 -3.08 -16.10
CA PHE A 293 2.10 -4.30 -15.31
C PHE A 293 1.59 -5.49 -16.14
N ALA A 294 0.97 -6.50 -15.51
CA ALA A 294 0.41 -7.62 -16.24
C ALA A 294 -0.59 -7.16 -17.32
N PRO A 295 -0.67 -7.86 -18.46
CA PRO A 295 0.23 -8.94 -18.90
C PRO A 295 1.56 -8.44 -19.52
N HIS A 296 1.69 -7.13 -19.78
CA HIS A 296 2.75 -6.55 -20.62
C HIS A 296 4.13 -6.48 -19.95
N TRP A 297 4.21 -6.16 -18.66
CA TRP A 297 5.45 -5.98 -17.88
C TRP A 297 6.50 -5.10 -18.56
N ARG A 298 6.08 -3.93 -19.06
CA ARG A 298 6.91 -2.93 -19.75
C ARG A 298 7.17 -1.74 -18.83
N ASP A 299 8.32 -1.70 -18.17
CA ASP A 299 8.77 -0.59 -17.31
C ASP A 299 9.14 0.66 -18.11
N ASP A 300 9.45 0.48 -19.39
CA ASP A 300 9.78 1.50 -20.38
C ASP A 300 8.54 2.19 -20.99
N ALA A 301 7.34 1.63 -20.79
CA ALA A 301 6.11 2.20 -21.34
C ALA A 301 5.72 3.51 -20.63
N ARG A 302 5.19 4.50 -21.38
CA ARG A 302 4.69 5.77 -20.81
C ARG A 302 3.28 6.08 -21.24
N ALA A 303 2.56 6.83 -20.42
CA ALA A 303 1.17 7.17 -20.70
C ALA A 303 1.05 7.95 -22.02
N VAL A 304 0.12 7.53 -22.88
CA VAL A 304 -0.12 8.16 -24.19
C VAL A 304 -1.62 8.32 -24.46
N ALA A 305 -1.97 9.41 -25.13
CA ALA A 305 -3.29 9.64 -25.70
C ALA A 305 -3.16 9.65 -27.23
N VAL A 306 -3.78 8.68 -27.91
CA VAL A 306 -3.68 8.48 -29.36
C VAL A 306 -5.04 8.75 -30.01
N GLY A 307 -5.04 9.40 -31.18
CA GLY A 307 -6.26 9.62 -31.98
C GLY A 307 -7.00 10.93 -31.70
N MET A 308 -6.34 11.93 -31.12
CA MET A 308 -6.93 13.26 -30.94
C MET A 308 -7.14 13.98 -32.28
N THR A 309 -8.28 14.67 -32.40
CA THR A 309 -8.60 15.59 -33.50
C THR A 309 -9.09 16.92 -32.92
N LEU A 310 -9.33 17.93 -33.75
CA LEU A 310 -9.95 19.19 -33.30
C LEU A 310 -11.37 19.03 -32.73
N PHE A 311 -12.01 17.88 -32.97
CA PHE A 311 -13.29 17.51 -32.37
C PHE A 311 -13.15 17.02 -30.91
N THR A 312 -11.98 16.54 -30.52
CA THR A 312 -11.76 15.95 -29.19
C THR A 312 -11.96 17.00 -28.09
N SER A 313 -12.78 16.65 -27.10
CA SER A 313 -13.11 17.50 -25.95
C SER A 313 -12.68 16.86 -24.62
N LYS A 314 -12.85 17.60 -23.53
CA LYS A 314 -12.58 17.07 -22.19
C LYS A 314 -13.50 15.91 -21.80
N GLU A 315 -14.74 15.90 -22.28
CA GLU A 315 -15.71 14.82 -22.10
C GLU A 315 -15.19 13.52 -22.73
N HIS A 316 -14.63 13.60 -23.95
CA HIS A 316 -13.98 12.46 -24.61
C HIS A 316 -12.76 11.94 -23.82
N MET A 317 -11.97 12.84 -23.21
CA MET A 317 -10.86 12.45 -22.34
C MET A 317 -11.32 11.72 -21.08
N CYS A 318 -12.38 12.21 -20.41
CA CYS A 318 -13.00 11.52 -19.27
C CYS A 318 -13.50 10.13 -19.67
N ARG A 319 -14.14 10.01 -20.85
CA ARG A 319 -14.62 8.72 -21.37
C ARG A 319 -13.47 7.77 -21.70
N ALA A 320 -12.40 8.25 -22.35
CA ALA A 320 -11.22 7.46 -22.66
C ALA A 320 -10.49 6.98 -21.39
N ALA A 321 -10.49 7.77 -20.31
CA ALA A 321 -9.96 7.37 -19.02
C ALA A 321 -10.73 6.20 -18.40
N LEU A 322 -12.06 6.21 -18.46
CA LEU A 322 -12.87 5.07 -18.02
C LEU A 322 -12.68 3.85 -18.93
N GLU A 323 -12.73 4.03 -20.25
CA GLU A 323 -12.48 2.95 -21.22
C GLU A 323 -11.11 2.29 -21.02
N SER A 324 -10.06 3.08 -20.73
CA SER A 324 -8.71 2.55 -20.47
C SER A 324 -8.64 1.62 -19.27
N THR A 325 -9.46 1.87 -18.24
CA THR A 325 -9.57 0.98 -17.08
C THR A 325 -10.25 -0.32 -17.49
N ALA A 326 -11.30 -0.23 -18.31
CA ALA A 326 -12.01 -1.41 -18.81
C ALA A 326 -11.15 -2.29 -19.73
N PHE A 327 -10.36 -1.68 -20.62
CA PHE A 327 -9.45 -2.38 -21.51
C PHE A 327 -8.34 -3.11 -20.77
N GLN A 328 -7.69 -2.48 -19.79
CA GLN A 328 -6.65 -3.14 -19.00
C GLN A 328 -7.21 -4.37 -18.25
N ALA A 329 -8.44 -4.31 -17.72
CA ALA A 329 -9.07 -5.48 -17.12
C ALA A 329 -9.33 -6.59 -18.15
N VAL A 330 -9.65 -6.25 -19.40
CA VAL A 330 -9.83 -7.23 -20.48
C VAL A 330 -8.50 -7.89 -20.87
N ASP A 331 -7.39 -7.15 -20.92
CA ASP A 331 -6.07 -7.73 -21.17
C ASP A 331 -5.72 -8.80 -20.12
N ILE A 332 -6.01 -8.54 -18.84
CA ILE A 332 -5.81 -9.51 -17.75
C ILE A 332 -6.72 -10.73 -17.93
N MET A 333 -8.01 -10.50 -18.18
CA MET A 333 -8.99 -11.58 -18.38
C MET A 333 -8.61 -12.49 -19.56
N GLU A 334 -8.10 -11.91 -20.64
CA GLU A 334 -7.68 -12.65 -21.82
C GLU A 334 -6.39 -13.46 -21.57
N ALA A 335 -5.44 -12.91 -20.81
CA ALA A 335 -4.28 -13.66 -20.33
C ALA A 335 -4.69 -14.85 -19.45
N MET A 336 -5.67 -14.67 -18.56
CA MET A 336 -6.20 -15.74 -17.70
C MET A 336 -6.84 -16.86 -18.51
N LYS A 337 -7.63 -16.53 -19.54
CA LYS A 337 -8.22 -17.51 -20.45
C LYS A 337 -7.17 -18.28 -21.22
N GLN A 338 -6.12 -17.60 -21.71
CA GLN A 338 -5.02 -18.25 -22.42
C GLN A 338 -4.22 -19.20 -21.53
N ASP A 339 -4.00 -18.85 -20.27
CA ASP A 339 -3.27 -19.69 -19.31
C ASP A 339 -4.07 -20.91 -18.83
N THR A 340 -5.39 -20.78 -18.70
CA THR A 340 -6.24 -21.81 -18.07
C THR A 340 -7.09 -22.63 -19.04
N GLY A 341 -7.41 -22.09 -20.21
CA GLY A 341 -8.43 -22.65 -21.12
C GLY A 341 -9.85 -22.62 -20.54
N LEU A 342 -10.06 -22.01 -19.37
CA LEU A 342 -11.36 -22.00 -18.70
C LEU A 342 -12.32 -21.03 -19.40
N ARG A 343 -13.60 -21.44 -19.45
CA ARG A 343 -14.69 -20.53 -19.82
C ARG A 343 -15.11 -19.73 -18.59
N ILE A 344 -14.86 -18.42 -18.63
CA ILE A 344 -15.25 -17.48 -17.58
C ILE A 344 -16.61 -16.88 -17.95
N LEU A 345 -17.61 -17.05 -17.07
CA LEU A 345 -19.02 -16.75 -17.36
C LEU A 345 -19.42 -15.31 -17.00
N ASP A 346 -18.85 -14.79 -15.92
CA ASP A 346 -19.11 -13.48 -15.37
C ASP A 346 -17.87 -12.91 -14.67
N MET A 347 -17.88 -11.59 -14.48
CA MET A 347 -16.89 -10.87 -13.69
C MET A 347 -17.60 -10.20 -12.51
N ARG A 348 -17.27 -10.63 -11.30
CA ARG A 348 -17.76 -10.00 -10.06
C ARG A 348 -16.88 -8.80 -9.73
N VAL A 349 -17.47 -7.68 -9.31
CA VAL A 349 -16.73 -6.43 -9.14
C VAL A 349 -17.01 -5.76 -7.81
N ASP A 350 -15.97 -5.16 -7.24
CA ASP A 350 -15.97 -4.36 -6.02
C ASP A 350 -14.94 -3.21 -6.11
N GLY A 351 -14.95 -2.32 -5.12
CA GLY A 351 -14.00 -1.21 -5.02
C GLY A 351 -14.58 0.16 -5.38
N GLY A 352 -13.88 1.22 -4.99
CA GLY A 352 -14.41 2.58 -5.03
C GLY A 352 -14.84 3.09 -6.41
N MET A 353 -14.28 2.56 -7.51
CA MET A 353 -14.70 2.96 -8.85
C MET A 353 -15.98 2.25 -9.32
N THR A 354 -16.37 1.14 -8.72
CA THR A 354 -17.51 0.36 -9.22
C THR A 354 -18.83 1.08 -9.02
N VAL A 355 -18.89 2.17 -8.24
CA VAL A 355 -20.05 3.05 -8.15
C VAL A 355 -20.40 3.74 -9.48
N ASN A 356 -19.43 3.83 -10.40
CA ASN A 356 -19.60 4.43 -11.72
C ASN A 356 -20.30 3.44 -12.67
N ASN A 357 -21.58 3.69 -12.95
CA ASN A 357 -22.41 2.80 -13.78
C ASN A 357 -21.93 2.77 -15.23
N LEU A 358 -21.45 3.91 -15.74
CA LEU A 358 -20.90 4.00 -17.08
C LEU A 358 -19.67 3.10 -17.27
N LEU A 359 -18.76 3.09 -16.29
CA LEU A 359 -17.59 2.19 -16.29
C LEU A 359 -18.01 0.72 -16.25
N MET A 360 -18.98 0.36 -15.40
CA MET A 360 -19.46 -1.02 -15.30
C MET A 360 -20.12 -1.49 -16.61
N GLN A 361 -20.89 -0.62 -17.25
CA GLN A 361 -21.48 -0.90 -18.57
C GLN A 361 -20.40 -1.05 -19.64
N MET A 362 -19.43 -0.12 -19.72
CA MET A 362 -18.27 -0.23 -20.63
C MET A 362 -17.49 -1.52 -20.41
N GLN A 363 -17.30 -1.92 -19.15
CA GLN A 363 -16.59 -3.16 -18.83
C GLN A 363 -17.33 -4.39 -19.37
N ALA A 364 -18.65 -4.47 -19.16
CA ALA A 364 -19.48 -5.54 -19.70
C ALA A 364 -19.45 -5.55 -21.23
N ASP A 365 -19.55 -4.37 -21.83
CA ASP A 365 -19.52 -4.17 -23.28
C ASP A 365 -18.19 -4.58 -23.91
N VAL A 366 -17.04 -4.24 -23.33
CA VAL A 366 -15.74 -4.62 -23.90
C VAL A 366 -15.44 -6.11 -23.67
N LEU A 367 -15.81 -6.66 -22.51
CA LEU A 367 -15.62 -8.09 -22.22
C LEU A 367 -16.55 -8.98 -23.03
N GLY A 368 -17.77 -8.53 -23.28
CA GLY A 368 -18.82 -9.35 -23.87
C GLY A 368 -19.43 -10.39 -22.94
N MET A 369 -19.40 -10.14 -21.62
CA MET A 369 -20.01 -10.99 -20.60
C MET A 369 -20.67 -10.12 -19.52
N ASN A 370 -21.41 -10.76 -18.61
CA ASN A 370 -22.05 -10.04 -17.51
C ASN A 370 -21.01 -9.55 -16.49
N VAL A 371 -21.18 -8.30 -16.06
CA VAL A 371 -20.46 -7.73 -14.91
C VAL A 371 -21.43 -7.66 -13.74
N LEU A 372 -21.05 -8.23 -12.61
CA LEU A 372 -21.88 -8.39 -11.42
C LEU A 372 -21.36 -7.52 -10.29
N ARG A 373 -22.05 -6.42 -10.01
CA ARG A 373 -21.72 -5.53 -8.89
C ARG A 373 -22.49 -5.96 -7.66
N SER A 374 -21.78 -6.38 -6.61
CA SER A 374 -22.41 -6.76 -5.33
C SER A 374 -23.06 -5.53 -4.68
N LYS A 375 -24.28 -5.68 -4.15
CA LYS A 375 -24.88 -4.64 -3.30
C LYS A 375 -24.23 -4.55 -1.92
N LEU A 376 -23.48 -5.58 -1.53
CA LEU A 376 -22.62 -5.55 -0.36
C LEU A 376 -21.29 -4.88 -0.74
N ALA A 377 -21.09 -3.65 -0.25
CA ALA A 377 -19.98 -2.80 -0.65
C ALA A 377 -18.59 -3.34 -0.24
N GLU A 378 -18.49 -4.11 0.85
CA GLU A 378 -17.22 -4.52 1.47
C GLU A 378 -16.98 -6.04 1.37
N ALA A 379 -16.78 -6.55 0.15
CA ALA A 379 -16.51 -7.97 -0.11
C ALA A 379 -15.26 -8.49 0.62
N THR A 380 -14.23 -7.64 0.76
CA THR A 380 -12.99 -7.97 1.48
C THR A 380 -13.25 -8.30 2.95
N ALA A 381 -13.98 -7.43 3.66
CA ALA A 381 -14.33 -7.67 5.07
C ALA A 381 -15.27 -8.87 5.22
N LEU A 382 -16.22 -9.03 4.28
CA LEU A 382 -17.11 -10.19 4.25
C LEU A 382 -16.31 -11.49 4.15
N GLY A 383 -15.36 -11.61 3.22
CA GLY A 383 -14.55 -12.82 3.09
C GLY A 383 -13.80 -13.21 4.37
N ALA A 384 -13.23 -12.23 5.07
CA ALA A 384 -12.58 -12.48 6.37
C ALA A 384 -13.58 -12.96 7.43
N ALA A 385 -14.77 -12.33 7.51
CA ALA A 385 -15.84 -12.72 8.42
C ALA A 385 -16.36 -14.13 8.11
N LEU A 386 -16.48 -14.48 6.84
CA LEU A 386 -16.90 -15.81 6.39
C LEU A 386 -15.91 -16.90 6.77
N ALA A 387 -14.61 -16.66 6.58
CA ALA A 387 -13.59 -17.61 7.00
C ALA A 387 -13.58 -17.80 8.53
N ALA A 388 -13.75 -16.72 9.30
CA ALA A 388 -13.85 -16.83 10.76
C ALA A 388 -15.13 -17.58 11.17
N GLY A 389 -16.28 -17.20 10.61
CA GLY A 389 -17.58 -17.83 10.88
C GLY A 389 -17.62 -19.32 10.57
N LEU A 390 -16.98 -19.74 9.48
CA LEU A 390 -16.81 -21.15 9.12
C LEU A 390 -16.10 -21.95 10.23
N SER A 391 -14.95 -21.46 10.68
CA SER A 391 -14.13 -22.19 11.67
C SER A 391 -14.80 -22.36 13.03
N VAL A 392 -15.68 -21.43 13.42
CA VAL A 392 -16.41 -21.46 14.70
C VAL A 392 -17.81 -22.06 14.57
N GLY A 393 -18.16 -22.59 13.40
CA GLY A 393 -19.45 -23.24 13.16
C GLY A 393 -20.64 -22.28 13.07
N PHE A 394 -20.41 -20.99 12.79
CA PHE A 394 -21.48 -20.01 12.59
C PHE A 394 -22.21 -20.20 11.24
N TYR A 395 -21.52 -20.75 10.24
CA TYR A 395 -22.08 -21.10 8.93
C TYR A 395 -21.59 -22.48 8.47
N GLU A 396 -22.39 -23.21 7.70
CA GLU A 396 -21.89 -24.38 6.96
C GLU A 396 -21.31 -23.96 5.61
N LYS A 397 -20.26 -24.66 5.12
CA LYS A 397 -19.56 -24.37 3.83
C LYS A 397 -20.49 -24.11 2.64
N LYS A 398 -21.59 -24.86 2.54
CA LYS A 398 -22.59 -24.75 1.46
C LYS A 398 -23.40 -23.44 1.50
N GLU A 399 -23.45 -22.77 2.65
CA GLU A 399 -24.22 -21.56 2.92
C GLU A 399 -23.38 -20.28 2.77
N VAL A 400 -22.04 -20.42 2.77
CA VAL A 400 -21.07 -19.37 3.10
C VAL A 400 -21.13 -18.12 2.24
N VAL A 401 -21.69 -18.15 1.03
CA VAL A 401 -21.66 -16.92 0.20
C VAL A 401 -22.94 -16.63 -0.55
N LYS A 402 -23.58 -17.65 -1.12
CA LYS A 402 -24.81 -17.45 -1.88
C LYS A 402 -25.89 -16.81 -1.01
N ASP A 403 -26.09 -17.34 0.20
CA ASP A 403 -27.10 -16.84 1.14
C ASP A 403 -26.80 -15.42 1.62
N MET A 404 -25.53 -15.09 1.89
CA MET A 404 -25.14 -13.74 2.35
C MET A 404 -25.29 -12.68 1.26
N VAL A 405 -24.88 -13.00 0.03
CA VAL A 405 -25.03 -12.07 -1.10
C VAL A 405 -26.52 -11.91 -1.47
N GLU A 406 -27.31 -12.99 -1.44
CA GLU A 406 -28.75 -12.93 -1.65
C GLU A 406 -29.45 -12.10 -0.56
N LYS A 407 -29.12 -12.33 0.73
CA LYS A 407 -29.60 -11.52 1.86
C LYS A 407 -29.21 -10.05 1.76
N ALA A 408 -28.06 -9.75 1.17
CA ALA A 408 -27.62 -8.38 0.90
C ALA A 408 -28.28 -7.74 -0.34
N GLY A 409 -29.28 -8.41 -0.94
CA GLY A 409 -30.05 -7.91 -2.08
C GLY A 409 -29.49 -8.31 -3.46
N GLY A 410 -28.55 -9.26 -3.50
CA GLY A 410 -27.99 -9.86 -4.69
C GLY A 410 -27.00 -8.97 -5.46
N TYR A 411 -26.79 -9.33 -6.72
CA TYR A 411 -25.98 -8.57 -7.67
C TYR A 411 -26.84 -7.64 -8.52
N GLU A 412 -26.34 -6.44 -8.76
CA GLU A 412 -26.74 -5.65 -9.91
C GLU A 412 -25.97 -6.14 -11.14
N VAL A 413 -26.69 -6.34 -12.25
CA VAL A 413 -26.16 -7.01 -13.44
C VAL A 413 -26.06 -6.02 -14.59
N PHE A 414 -24.83 -5.76 -15.05
CA PHE A 414 -24.55 -5.02 -16.26
C PHE A 414 -24.37 -6.03 -17.40
N LYS A 415 -25.31 -6.00 -18.36
CA LYS A 415 -25.32 -6.92 -19.50
C LYS A 415 -24.58 -6.29 -20.66
N ALA A 416 -23.73 -7.09 -21.32
CA ALA A 416 -23.07 -6.68 -22.54
C ALA A 416 -24.11 -6.37 -23.63
N SER A 417 -24.00 -5.19 -24.24
CA SER A 417 -24.86 -4.70 -25.33
C SER A 417 -24.16 -4.73 -26.69
N THR A 418 -22.85 -5.01 -26.72
CA THR A 418 -22.02 -4.97 -27.92
C THR A 418 -21.95 -6.29 -28.68
N THR A 419 -21.80 -6.18 -30.00
CA THR A 419 -21.54 -7.35 -30.87
C THR A 419 -20.06 -7.79 -30.78
N PRO A 420 -19.76 -9.06 -31.07
CA PRO A 420 -18.37 -9.53 -31.14
C PRO A 420 -17.48 -8.73 -32.11
N ALA A 421 -18.05 -8.22 -33.22
CA ALA A 421 -17.32 -7.41 -34.18
C ALA A 421 -16.94 -6.03 -33.61
N ALA A 422 -17.86 -5.37 -32.90
CA ALA A 422 -17.59 -4.11 -32.24
C ALA A 422 -16.48 -4.25 -31.17
N ARG A 423 -16.55 -5.31 -30.35
CA ARG A 423 -15.54 -5.61 -29.33
C ARG A 423 -14.15 -5.83 -29.93
N ARG A 424 -14.05 -6.60 -31.02
CA ARG A 424 -12.77 -6.79 -31.73
C ARG A 424 -12.19 -5.46 -32.22
N LYS A 425 -13.02 -4.56 -32.76
CA LYS A 425 -12.57 -3.23 -33.20
C LYS A 425 -12.07 -2.38 -32.04
N MET A 426 -12.78 -2.37 -30.91
CA MET A 426 -12.35 -1.67 -29.69
C MET A 426 -11.02 -2.21 -29.16
N MET A 427 -10.88 -3.53 -29.08
CA MET A 427 -9.65 -4.17 -28.60
C MET A 427 -8.47 -4.00 -29.57
N GLN A 428 -8.71 -3.96 -30.88
CA GLN A 428 -7.64 -3.67 -31.85
C GLN A 428 -7.11 -2.25 -31.66
N ARG A 429 -8.00 -1.26 -31.56
CA ARG A 429 -7.63 0.13 -31.28
C ARG A 429 -6.85 0.26 -29.97
N TRP A 430 -7.27 -0.45 -28.92
CA TRP A 430 -6.55 -0.52 -27.66
C TRP A 430 -5.13 -1.08 -27.82
N LYS A 431 -4.99 -2.24 -28.48
CA LYS A 431 -3.67 -2.86 -28.72
C LYS A 431 -2.73 -1.94 -29.51
N ASP A 432 -3.22 -1.33 -30.58
CA ASP A 432 -2.44 -0.38 -31.39
C ASP A 432 -1.96 0.81 -30.53
N ALA A 433 -2.78 1.30 -29.60
CA ALA A 433 -2.40 2.37 -28.68
C ALA A 433 -1.39 1.89 -27.62
N VAL A 434 -1.54 0.68 -27.08
CA VAL A 434 -0.61 0.08 -26.12
C VAL A 434 0.78 -0.07 -26.74
N GLU A 435 0.89 -0.55 -27.97
CA GLU A 435 2.18 -0.65 -28.67
C GLU A 435 2.87 0.71 -28.84
N ARG A 436 2.10 1.77 -29.07
CA ARG A 436 2.61 3.15 -29.14
C ARG A 436 3.07 3.72 -27.80
N SER A 437 2.72 3.07 -26.69
CA SER A 437 3.17 3.47 -25.35
C SER A 437 4.59 3.00 -25.02
N PHE A 438 5.12 2.05 -25.80
CA PHE A 438 6.39 1.38 -25.57
C PHE A 438 7.61 2.24 -25.92
N ASP A 439 8.74 1.95 -25.28
CA ASP A 439 10.06 2.57 -25.52
C ASP A 439 10.07 4.09 -25.34
N LEU A 440 9.18 4.60 -24.48
CA LEU A 440 8.99 6.03 -24.22
C LEU A 440 9.71 6.53 -22.96
N ALA A 441 10.15 5.64 -22.06
CA ALA A 441 10.93 6.00 -20.87
C ALA A 441 12.23 6.74 -21.18
N LYS A 442 12.77 6.58 -22.39
CA LYS A 442 13.93 7.37 -22.88
C LYS A 442 13.67 8.89 -22.92
N PHE A 443 12.39 9.29 -22.93
CA PHE A 443 11.97 10.69 -22.89
C PHE A 443 11.72 11.19 -21.47
N ASP A 444 11.84 10.33 -20.45
CA ASP A 444 11.81 10.80 -19.09
C ASP A 444 12.90 11.86 -18.94
N PRO A 445 12.61 13.00 -18.29
CA PRO A 445 13.66 13.95 -17.95
C PRO A 445 14.75 13.14 -17.27
N GLN A 446 16.01 13.28 -17.72
CA GLN A 446 17.14 12.61 -17.09
C GLN A 446 16.99 12.87 -15.60
N ARG A 447 16.56 11.84 -14.85
CA ARG A 447 16.70 11.88 -13.41
C ARG A 447 18.20 12.10 -13.25
N PRO A 448 18.66 13.14 -12.54
CA PRO A 448 20.05 13.14 -12.14
C PRO A 448 20.31 11.74 -11.59
N GLU A 449 21.28 11.05 -12.21
CA GLU A 449 21.76 9.71 -11.86
C GLU A 449 21.44 9.51 -10.39
N GLN A 450 20.55 8.54 -10.04
CA GLN A 450 19.99 8.38 -8.69
C GLN A 450 21.00 8.91 -7.69
N ALA A 451 20.72 10.09 -7.11
CA ALA A 451 21.72 10.78 -6.30
C ALA A 451 22.26 9.72 -5.34
N LYS A 452 23.54 9.34 -5.51
CA LYS A 452 24.21 8.31 -4.70
C LYS A 452 23.68 8.50 -3.29
N PRO A 453 23.13 7.45 -2.62
CA PRO A 453 22.38 7.59 -1.38
C PRO A 453 23.12 8.61 -0.54
N ALA A 454 22.46 9.76 -0.31
CA ALA A 454 23.14 10.92 0.23
C ALA A 454 23.90 10.44 1.45
N VAL A 455 25.25 10.49 1.38
CA VAL A 455 26.10 10.00 2.45
C VAL A 455 25.55 10.61 3.72
N LEU A 456 25.13 9.77 4.68
CA LEU A 456 24.58 10.22 5.96
C LEU A 456 25.64 11.10 6.62
N LYS A 457 25.55 12.41 6.41
CA LYS A 457 26.44 13.37 7.03
C LYS A 457 25.92 13.61 8.43
N LYS A 458 26.79 13.47 9.43
CA LYS A 458 26.46 13.87 10.81
C LYS A 458 25.92 15.31 10.76
N PRO A 459 24.79 15.60 11.45
CA PRO A 459 24.23 16.94 11.48
C PRO A 459 25.28 17.91 11.99
N LYS A 460 25.60 18.93 11.19
CA LYS A 460 26.46 20.03 11.63
C LYS A 460 25.61 21.01 12.41
N PHE A 461 25.95 21.18 13.68
CA PHE A 461 25.36 22.20 14.54
C PHE A 461 26.05 23.53 14.28
N VAL A 462 25.26 24.58 14.21
CA VAL A 462 25.74 25.95 14.05
C VAL A 462 25.43 26.75 15.32
N LYS A 463 26.15 27.86 15.49
CA LYS A 463 25.98 28.77 16.62
C LYS A 463 24.87 29.78 16.34
N VAL A 464 24.16 30.23 17.37
CA VAL A 464 23.07 31.22 17.25
C VAL A 464 23.53 32.49 16.51
N SER A 465 24.74 33.00 16.79
CA SER A 465 25.28 34.19 16.13
C SER A 465 25.48 34.05 14.61
N SER A 466 25.48 32.83 14.08
CA SER A 466 25.66 32.55 12.65
C SER A 466 24.35 32.47 11.86
N ILE A 467 23.21 32.60 12.53
CA ILE A 467 21.89 32.54 11.92
C ILE A 467 21.69 33.74 11.00
N LYS A 468 21.29 33.46 9.76
CA LYS A 468 21.00 34.48 8.74
C LYS A 468 19.51 34.49 8.38
N PRO A 469 18.97 35.63 7.90
CA PRO A 469 17.63 35.67 7.30
C PRO A 469 17.45 34.58 6.24
N GLU A 470 16.27 33.97 6.21
CA GLU A 470 15.84 32.94 5.25
C GLU A 470 16.67 31.63 5.20
N GLN A 471 17.60 31.44 6.14
CA GLN A 471 18.43 30.24 6.20
C GLN A 471 17.57 28.97 6.44
N LYS A 472 17.93 27.87 5.76
CA LYS A 472 17.26 26.56 5.86
C LYS A 472 18.24 25.47 6.29
N GLY A 473 17.73 24.38 6.84
CA GLY A 473 18.53 23.22 7.25
C GLY A 473 19.37 23.47 8.51
N LEU A 474 18.89 24.33 9.40
CA LEU A 474 19.55 24.67 10.66
C LEU A 474 19.47 23.50 11.64
N ASN A 475 20.61 23.18 12.25
CA ASN A 475 20.66 22.34 13.44
C ASN A 475 21.27 23.16 14.57
N LEU A 476 20.57 23.27 15.69
CA LEU A 476 20.97 24.08 16.83
C LEU A 476 20.91 23.22 18.11
N GLN A 477 21.85 23.46 19.01
CA GLN A 477 21.79 23.02 20.39
C GLN A 477 21.58 24.28 21.22
N LEU A 478 20.46 24.36 21.92
CA LEU A 478 20.05 25.57 22.60
C LEU A 478 19.64 25.23 24.02
N LYS A 479 19.93 26.12 24.96
CA LYS A 479 19.37 26.11 26.30
C LYS A 479 18.13 26.98 26.31
N VAL A 480 17.05 26.48 26.88
CA VAL A 480 15.79 27.24 27.02
C VAL A 480 16.01 28.33 28.08
N VAL A 481 15.90 29.58 27.67
CA VAL A 481 16.12 30.76 28.52
C VAL A 481 14.81 31.25 29.11
N LYS A 482 13.78 31.43 28.26
CA LYS A 482 12.47 31.94 28.67
C LYS A 482 11.37 31.20 27.92
N LEU A 483 10.40 30.67 28.68
CA LEU A 483 9.16 30.10 28.15
C LEU A 483 8.17 31.23 27.83
N PRO A 484 7.28 31.06 26.85
CA PRO A 484 6.27 32.05 26.51
C PRO A 484 5.30 32.30 27.68
N GLU A 485 4.94 33.56 27.90
CA GLU A 485 3.90 33.95 28.86
C GLU A 485 2.49 33.73 28.27
N GLU A 486 2.35 33.86 26.94
CA GLU A 486 1.11 33.66 26.20
C GLU A 486 1.35 32.88 24.89
N VAL A 487 0.32 32.17 24.42
CA VAL A 487 0.32 31.50 23.10
C VAL A 487 0.08 32.56 22.03
N SER A 488 0.87 32.54 20.95
CA SER A 488 0.70 33.51 19.87
C SER A 488 -0.63 33.30 19.13
N ASN A 489 -1.13 34.35 18.47
CA ASN A 489 -2.44 34.34 17.78
C ASN A 489 -2.59 33.23 16.71
N ASP A 490 -1.50 32.68 16.21
CA ASP A 490 -1.43 31.56 15.26
C ASP A 490 -1.36 30.17 15.94
N GLY A 491 -1.43 30.10 17.28
CA GLY A 491 -1.45 28.86 18.07
C GLY A 491 -0.07 28.27 18.36
N TYR A 492 0.99 29.06 18.20
CA TYR A 492 2.40 28.66 18.42
C TYR A 492 2.94 29.21 19.75
N HIS A 493 4.10 28.69 20.14
CA HIS A 493 4.84 29.05 21.34
C HIS A 493 6.15 29.73 20.96
N ASP A 494 6.31 31.01 21.30
CA ASP A 494 7.57 31.75 21.14
C ASP A 494 8.47 31.50 22.34
N VAL A 495 9.45 30.60 22.18
CA VAL A 495 10.40 30.22 23.22
C VAL A 495 11.73 30.90 22.97
N VAL A 496 12.27 31.62 23.96
CA VAL A 496 13.61 32.20 23.87
C VAL A 496 14.62 31.13 24.26
N CYS A 497 15.49 30.79 23.32
CA CYS A 497 16.51 29.76 23.49
C CYS A 497 17.86 30.32 23.05
N GLY A 498 18.97 29.83 23.60
CA GLY A 498 20.29 30.35 23.21
C GLY A 498 21.45 29.42 23.49
N ASP A 499 22.61 29.80 22.98
CA ASP A 499 23.90 29.18 23.27
C ASP A 499 24.91 30.25 23.76
N ASP A 500 26.16 29.88 23.92
CA ASP A 500 27.26 30.79 24.29
C ASP A 500 27.51 31.93 23.27
N SER A 501 26.87 31.89 22.10
CA SER A 501 27.05 32.88 21.04
C SER A 501 25.89 33.88 20.94
N GLY A 502 24.72 33.57 21.49
CA GLY A 502 23.56 34.45 21.48
C GLY A 502 22.24 33.77 21.84
N VAL A 503 21.16 34.55 21.79
CA VAL A 503 19.78 34.07 21.94
C VAL A 503 18.97 34.27 20.67
N VAL A 504 17.99 33.40 20.46
CA VAL A 504 17.05 33.42 19.34
C VAL A 504 15.68 32.93 19.78
N THR A 505 14.62 33.57 19.27
CA THR A 505 13.25 33.12 19.47
C THR A 505 12.90 31.96 18.52
N CYS A 506 12.57 30.81 19.10
CA CYS A 506 12.03 29.64 18.42
C CYS A 506 10.50 29.69 18.42
N HIS A 507 9.89 29.64 17.24
CA HIS A 507 8.44 29.66 17.04
C HIS A 507 7.94 28.22 16.84
N LEU A 508 7.41 27.60 17.90
CA LEU A 508 7.19 26.16 17.98
C LEU A 508 5.69 25.80 18.02
N THR A 509 5.33 24.71 17.34
CA THR A 509 3.98 24.11 17.50
C THR A 509 3.80 23.53 18.92
N PRO A 510 2.57 23.28 19.39
CA PRO A 510 2.34 22.67 20.70
C PRO A 510 3.09 21.36 20.91
N GLN A 511 3.22 20.52 19.87
CA GLN A 511 3.91 19.24 19.95
C GLN A 511 5.44 19.39 19.99
N GLN A 512 5.99 20.42 19.36
CA GLN A 512 7.41 20.75 19.39
C GLN A 512 7.82 21.50 20.67
N PHE A 513 6.85 22.11 21.36
CA PHE A 513 7.04 22.78 22.64
C PHE A 513 7.14 21.82 23.84
N LEU A 514 6.54 20.62 23.76
CA LEU A 514 6.57 19.61 24.82
C LEU A 514 7.94 19.34 25.48
N PRO A 515 9.07 19.26 24.75
CA PRO A 515 10.39 19.05 25.36
C PRO A 515 11.04 20.31 25.94
N CYS A 516 10.40 21.48 25.90
CA CYS A 516 10.98 22.75 26.34
C CYS A 516 10.68 23.02 27.82
N GLU A 517 11.70 22.88 28.67
CA GLU A 517 11.66 23.28 30.08
C GLU A 517 12.72 24.34 30.36
N ALA A 518 12.40 25.36 31.15
CA ALA A 518 13.34 26.44 31.47
C ALA A 518 14.65 25.88 32.05
N GLY A 519 15.79 26.30 31.51
CA GLY A 519 17.12 25.84 31.91
C GLY A 519 17.59 24.53 31.27
N THR A 520 16.72 23.80 30.57
CA THR A 520 17.10 22.55 29.89
C THR A 520 17.68 22.80 28.51
N CYS A 521 18.53 21.87 28.05
CA CYS A 521 19.04 21.89 26.69
C CYS A 521 18.09 21.15 25.75
N ILE A 522 17.81 21.76 24.60
CA ILE A 522 17.03 21.21 23.52
C ILE A 522 17.88 21.11 22.25
N ARG A 523 17.58 20.10 21.44
CA ARG A 523 18.16 19.86 20.13
C ARG A 523 17.10 20.21 19.09
N VAL A 524 17.42 21.17 18.23
CA VAL A 524 16.58 21.61 17.12
C VAL A 524 17.23 21.12 15.83
N GLN A 525 16.50 20.37 15.00
CA GLN A 525 17.03 19.80 13.75
C GLN A 525 16.17 20.14 12.54
N ASN A 526 16.84 20.39 11.42
CA ASN A 526 16.22 20.77 10.15
C ASN A 526 15.25 21.96 10.28
N ALA A 527 15.63 22.96 11.06
CA ALA A 527 14.87 24.19 11.21
C ALA A 527 15.13 25.16 10.05
N ARG A 528 14.27 26.17 9.94
CA ARG A 528 14.40 27.28 9.01
C ARG A 528 14.17 28.60 9.73
N VAL A 529 14.79 29.66 9.23
CA VAL A 529 14.49 31.03 9.64
C VAL A 529 13.31 31.54 8.83
N LYS A 530 12.33 32.11 9.52
CA LYS A 530 11.22 32.84 8.94
C LYS A 530 11.23 34.26 9.49
N MET A 531 10.97 35.22 8.63
CA MET A 531 10.84 36.61 9.02
C MET A 531 9.41 36.86 9.52
N LYS A 532 9.25 37.40 10.73
CA LYS A 532 7.96 37.81 11.30
C LYS A 532 8.08 39.26 11.76
N GLY A 533 7.39 40.16 11.06
CA GLY A 533 7.43 41.60 11.33
C GLY A 533 8.83 42.24 11.23
N GLY A 534 9.69 41.76 10.32
CA GLY A 534 11.08 42.24 10.18
C GLY A 534 12.12 41.50 11.03
N TYR A 535 11.68 40.59 11.92
CA TYR A 535 12.55 39.88 12.86
C TYR A 535 12.71 38.39 12.53
N ILE A 536 13.86 37.82 12.91
CA ILE A 536 14.14 36.39 12.77
C ILE A 536 13.32 35.58 13.77
N ARG A 537 12.67 34.51 13.27
CA ARG A 537 12.10 33.42 14.08
C ARG A 537 12.59 32.09 13.54
N VAL A 538 13.02 31.19 14.43
CA VAL A 538 13.41 29.83 14.06
C VAL A 538 12.17 28.94 14.12
N GLU A 539 11.74 28.45 12.97
CA GLU A 539 10.63 27.50 12.83
C GLU A 539 11.15 26.10 12.52
N VAL A 540 10.49 25.08 13.07
CA VAL A 540 10.78 23.68 12.77
C VAL A 540 9.67 23.14 11.87
N ASP A 541 10.03 22.76 10.64
CA ASP A 541 9.05 22.25 9.67
C ASP A 541 8.64 20.79 9.97
N LYS A 542 7.72 20.23 9.16
CA LYS A 542 7.21 18.86 9.32
C LYS A 542 8.27 17.75 9.20
N TRP A 543 9.46 18.07 8.69
CA TRP A 543 10.59 17.15 8.56
C TRP A 543 11.67 17.40 9.62
N GLY A 544 11.55 18.48 10.38
CA GLY A 544 12.39 18.81 11.52
C GLY A 544 11.90 18.23 12.83
N LYS A 545 12.77 18.29 13.85
CA LYS A 545 12.52 17.74 15.18
C LYS A 545 13.05 18.67 16.25
N VAL A 546 12.26 18.83 17.31
CA VAL A 546 12.73 19.34 18.61
C VAL A 546 12.75 18.16 19.57
N SER A 547 13.86 17.96 20.29
CA SER A 547 13.97 16.94 21.32
C SER A 547 14.81 17.45 22.48
N GLN A 548 14.72 16.79 23.64
CA GLN A 548 15.64 17.03 24.74
C GLN A 548 17.10 16.77 24.29
N GLY A 549 18.02 17.61 24.74
CA GLY A 549 19.45 17.48 24.46
C GLY A 549 20.06 16.27 25.17
N GLU A 550 21.17 15.75 24.64
CA GLU A 550 21.93 14.68 25.30
C GLU A 550 22.65 15.25 26.54
N PRO A 551 22.76 14.51 27.66
CA PRO A 551 23.40 14.98 28.89
C PRO A 551 24.85 15.46 28.71
N SER A 552 25.57 14.95 27.70
CA SER A 552 26.93 15.38 27.34
C SER A 552 27.01 16.72 26.62
N THR A 553 25.87 17.42 26.46
CA THR A 553 25.72 18.66 25.69
C THR A 553 25.26 19.83 26.56
N GLU A 554 25.74 19.89 27.80
CA GLU A 554 25.41 21.02 28.66
C GLU A 554 26.00 22.32 28.09
N ILE A 555 25.12 23.31 27.91
CA ILE A 555 25.51 24.68 27.59
C ILE A 555 25.67 25.40 28.94
N PRO A 556 26.92 25.69 29.37
CA PRO A 556 27.18 26.20 30.72
C PRO A 556 26.57 27.60 30.91
N GLU A 557 26.75 28.49 29.94
CA GLU A 557 26.25 29.87 29.98
C GLU A 557 25.74 30.31 28.60
N VAL A 558 24.60 31.00 28.59
CA VAL A 558 23.98 31.54 27.38
C VAL A 558 24.33 33.02 27.27
N ASN A 559 24.78 33.48 26.10
CA ASN A 559 25.07 34.88 25.87
C ASN A 559 23.77 35.67 25.62
N LEU A 560 23.24 36.29 26.68
CA LEU A 560 22.02 37.10 26.62
C LEU A 560 22.24 38.49 25.99
N GLN A 561 23.48 38.93 25.77
CA GLN A 561 23.77 40.26 25.20
C GLN A 561 23.64 40.28 23.68
N ASN A 562 23.60 39.12 23.02
CA ASN A 562 23.47 39.00 21.57
C ASN A 562 22.15 38.32 21.19
N ASP A 563 21.08 39.10 21.04
CA ASP A 563 19.78 38.60 20.58
C ASP A 563 19.63 38.77 19.06
N VAL A 564 19.84 37.69 18.31
CA VAL A 564 19.73 37.70 16.84
C VAL A 564 18.27 37.82 16.37
N SER A 565 17.30 37.58 17.26
CA SER A 565 15.86 37.73 16.99
C SER A 565 15.29 39.10 17.34
N ALA A 566 16.09 39.97 17.96
CA ALA A 566 15.79 41.39 18.19
C ALA A 566 16.37 42.32 17.12
N VAL A 567 17.17 41.79 16.19
CA VAL A 567 17.68 42.56 15.04
C VAL A 567 16.59 42.68 13.98
N GLU A 568 16.24 43.92 13.62
CA GLU A 568 15.31 44.23 12.53
C GLU A 568 16.02 44.20 11.17
N TYR A 569 15.39 43.57 10.18
CA TYR A 569 15.88 43.48 8.81
C TYR A 569 14.90 44.15 7.86
N GLU A 570 15.41 45.03 6.99
CA GLU A 570 14.65 45.62 5.89
C GLU A 570 14.75 44.78 4.61
N LEU A 571 13.65 44.69 3.86
CA LEU A 571 13.64 44.10 2.52
C LEU A 571 14.43 45.01 1.57
N ARG A 572 15.56 44.53 1.03
CA ARG A 572 16.12 45.12 -0.19
C ARG A 572 15.21 44.74 -1.36
N GLY A 573 14.48 45.73 -1.88
CA GLY A 573 13.61 45.60 -3.05
C GLY A 573 14.34 45.20 -4.33
#